data_AF-A0A3L7WWW5-F1
#
_entry.id   AF-A0A3L7WWW5-F1
#
_cell.length_a   1.000
_cell.length_b   1.000
_cell.length_c   1.000
_cell.angle_alpha   90.00
_cell.angle_beta   90.00
_cell.angle_gamma   90.00
#
_symmetry.space_group_name_H-M   'P 1'
#
loop_
_entity.id
_entity.type
_entity.pdbx_description
1 polymer ?
#
loop_
_entity_poly.entity_id
_entity_poly.type
_entity_poly.pdbx_seq_one_letter_code
_entity_poly.pdbx_strand_id
1 'polypeptide(L)' 'MNRVLSIDELTAEIRTVTSGSDARAVVNRASRVAGVPNDRPLEALELLQVCEALAVKGGLIQEIAELIASRTLRP' A
#
# COMPACT_ATOMS: atom_id res chain seq x y z
N MET A 1 13.10 7.93 -10.25
CA MET A 1 12.69 8.91 -9.20
C MET A 1 11.93 8.15 -8.12
N ASN A 2 12.49 7.98 -6.91
CA ASN A 2 11.79 7.36 -5.78
C ASN A 2 10.55 8.19 -5.42
N ARG A 3 9.38 7.78 -5.90
CA ARG A 3 8.11 8.43 -5.55
C ARG A 3 7.78 8.03 -4.12
N VAL A 4 7.85 9.00 -3.21
CA VAL A 4 7.34 8.87 -1.84
C VAL A 4 5.82 8.76 -1.95
N LEU A 5 5.25 7.64 -1.53
CA LEU A 5 3.80 7.43 -1.48
C LEU A 5 3.31 7.60 -0.05
N SER A 6 2.30 8.43 0.14
CA SER A 6 1.56 8.51 1.40
C SER A 6 0.56 7.35 1.52
N ILE A 7 0.09 7.06 2.75
CA ILE A 7 -1.00 6.11 2.99
C ILE A 7 -2.29 6.52 2.28
N ASP A 8 -2.53 7.82 2.09
CA ASP A 8 -3.70 8.30 1.36
C ASP A 8 -3.58 8.01 -0.15
N GLU A 9 -2.39 8.13 -0.74
CA GLU A 9 -2.17 7.73 -2.13
C GLU A 9 -2.29 6.21 -2.31
N LEU A 10 -1.72 5.42 -1.39
CA LEU A 10 -1.90 3.97 -1.40
C LEU A 10 -3.37 3.58 -1.27
N THR A 11 -4.12 4.28 -0.42
CA THR A 11 -5.57 4.10 -0.31
C THR A 11 -6.27 4.43 -1.63
N ALA A 12 -5.88 5.52 -2.31
CA ALA A 12 -6.46 5.88 -3.59
C ALA A 12 -6.25 4.81 -4.68
N GLU A 13 -5.06 4.20 -4.73
CA GLU A 13 -4.76 3.10 -5.65
C GLU A 13 -5.62 1.86 -5.34
N ILE A 14 -5.73 1.47 -4.06
CA ILE A 14 -6.56 0.32 -3.65
C ILE A 14 -8.06 0.57 -3.89
N ARG A 15 -8.53 1.83 -3.82
CA ARG A 15 -9.92 2.19 -4.15
C ARG A 15 -10.30 1.90 -5.61
N THR A 16 -9.34 1.69 -6.51
CA THR A 16 -9.65 1.36 -7.91
C THR A 16 -10.21 -0.05 -8.09
N VAL A 17 -9.98 -0.95 -7.12
CA VAL A 17 -10.39 -2.37 -7.17
C VAL A 17 -11.23 -2.81 -5.97
N THR A 18 -11.56 -1.89 -5.06
CA THR A 18 -12.41 -2.15 -3.90
C THR A 18 -13.37 -0.99 -3.64
N SER A 19 -14.35 -1.15 -2.76
CA SER A 19 -15.18 -0.01 -2.32
C SER A 19 -14.35 1.02 -1.52
N GLY A 20 -14.77 2.29 -1.51
CA GLY A 20 -14.05 3.35 -0.81
C GLY A 20 -13.81 3.08 0.69
N SER A 21 -14.80 2.47 1.34
CA SER A 21 -14.77 2.09 2.75
C SER A 21 -13.81 0.92 3.00
N ASP A 22 -13.81 -0.07 2.10
CA ASP A 22 -12.97 -1.26 2.22
C ASP A 22 -11.50 -0.94 2.00
N ALA A 23 -11.18 -0.06 1.04
CA ALA A 23 -9.81 0.33 0.77
C ALA A 23 -9.11 0.92 2.01
N ARG A 24 -9.75 1.89 2.68
CA ARG A 24 -9.15 2.52 3.86
C ARG A 24 -9.04 1.54 5.03
N ALA A 25 -10.02 0.64 5.20
CA ALA A 25 -9.96 -0.39 6.22
C ALA A 25 -8.83 -1.41 5.97
N VAL A 26 -8.64 -1.82 4.71
CA VAL A 26 -7.59 -2.77 4.30
C VAL A 26 -6.21 -2.13 4.43
N VAL A 27 -6.01 -0.91 3.95
CA VAL A 27 -4.72 -0.20 4.08
C VAL A 27 -4.38 0.05 5.54
N ASN A 28 -5.31 0.55 6.36
CA ASN A 28 -5.06 0.73 7.80
C ASN A 28 -4.69 -0.58 8.50
N ARG A 29 -5.28 -1.70 8.09
CA ARG A 29 -4.93 -3.01 8.63
C ARG A 29 -3.51 -3.41 8.19
N ALA A 30 -3.17 -3.23 6.92
CA ALA A 30 -1.84 -3.52 6.40
C ALA A 30 -0.76 -2.67 7.07
N SER A 31 -0.98 -1.37 7.26
CA SER A 31 -0.06 -0.48 7.99
C SER A 31 0.18 -0.96 9.42
N ARG A 32 -0.87 -1.37 10.13
CA ARG A 32 -0.72 -1.92 11.49
C ARG A 32 0.06 -3.23 11.51
N VAL A 33 -0.16 -4.12 10.54
CA VAL A 33 0.60 -5.37 10.41
C VAL A 33 2.08 -5.07 10.12
N ALA A 34 2.35 -4.07 9.27
CA ALA A 34 3.71 -3.64 8.94
C ALA A 34 4.38 -2.79 10.04
N GLY A 35 3.64 -2.34 11.06
CA GLY A 35 4.16 -1.46 12.12
C GLY A 35 4.44 -0.03 11.65
N VAL A 36 3.76 0.43 10.59
CA VAL A 36 4.05 1.69 9.90
C VAL A 36 3.08 2.81 10.32
N PRO A 37 3.56 4.03 10.65
CA PRO A 37 2.70 5.18 10.95
C PRO A 37 1.89 5.66 9.74
N ASN A 38 0.68 6.18 9.98
CA ASN A 38 -0.21 6.65 8.92
C ASN A 38 -0.25 8.18 8.72
N ASP A 39 0.42 8.93 9.58
CA ASP A 39 0.37 10.39 9.68
C ASP A 39 1.52 11.10 8.94
N ARG A 40 2.37 10.33 8.26
CA ARG A 40 3.51 10.85 7.50
C ARG A 40 3.70 10.10 6.18
N PRO A 41 4.48 10.67 5.24
CA PRO A 41 4.89 9.96 4.04
C PRO A 41 5.67 8.68 4.39
N LEU A 42 5.49 7.64 3.57
CA LEU A 42 6.18 6.36 3.76
C LEU A 42 7.57 6.40 3.14
N GLU A 43 8.55 5.89 3.86
CA GLU A 43 9.83 5.52 3.26
C GLU A 43 9.65 4.33 2.33
N ALA A 44 10.59 4.14 1.40
CA ALA A 44 10.51 3.07 0.41
C ALA A 44 10.38 1.68 1.07
N LEU A 45 11.11 1.43 2.16
CA LEU A 45 11.04 0.17 2.90
C LEU A 45 9.67 -0.03 3.57
N GLU A 46 9.15 1.03 4.20
CA GLU A 46 7.84 0.99 4.85
C GLU A 46 6.73 0.73 3.84
N LEU A 47 6.79 1.37 2.68
CA LEU A 47 5.87 1.11 1.58
C LEU A 47 5.93 -0.35 1.12
N LEU A 48 7.13 -0.93 0.99
CA LEU A 48 7.29 -2.35 0.63
C LEU A 48 6.66 -3.27 1.68
N GLN A 49 6.90 -3.01 2.97
CA GLN A 49 6.31 -3.80 4.06
C GLN A 49 4.77 -3.72 4.07
N VAL A 50 4.21 -2.54 3.81
CA VAL A 50 2.75 -2.38 3.68
C VAL A 50 2.24 -3.14 2.45
N CYS A 51 2.94 -3.10 1.32
CA CYS A 51 2.58 -3.85 0.12
C CYS A 51 2.62 -5.37 0.35
N GLU A 52 3.61 -5.89 1.07
CA GLU A 52 3.67 -7.30 1.47
C GLU A 52 2.46 -7.68 2.33
N ALA A 53 2.10 -6.85 3.31
CA ALA A 53 0.93 -7.08 4.15
C ALA A 53 -0.40 -7.01 3.36
N LEU A 54 -0.46 -6.18 2.31
CA LEU A 54 -1.60 -6.12 1.38
C LEU A 54 -1.67 -7.38 0.50
N ALA A 55 -0.53 -7.87 0.01
CA ALA A 55 -0.45 -9.02 -0.88
C ALA A 55 -1.04 -10.31 -0.28
N VAL A 56 -0.99 -10.46 1.04
CA VAL A 56 -1.62 -11.59 1.76
C VAL A 56 -3.14 -11.70 1.52
N LYS A 57 -3.79 -10.61 1.07
CA LYS A 57 -5.22 -10.62 0.73
C LYS A 57 -5.54 -11.40 -0.55
N GLY A 58 -4.58 -11.55 -1.45
CA GLY A 58 -4.79 -12.19 -2.76
C GLY A 58 -5.64 -11.35 -3.74
N GLY A 59 -5.81 -11.88 -4.95
CA GLY A 59 -6.64 -11.29 -6.00
C GLY A 59 -6.15 -9.91 -6.45
N LEU A 60 -7.09 -9.03 -6.82
CA LEU A 60 -6.77 -7.70 -7.35
C LEU A 60 -5.98 -6.80 -6.38
N ILE A 61 -6.14 -7.01 -5.06
CA ILE A 61 -5.38 -6.25 -4.05
C ILE A 61 -3.91 -6.66 -4.08
N GLN A 62 -3.62 -7.95 -4.25
CA GLN A 62 -2.25 -8.44 -4.42
C GLN A 62 -1.63 -7.88 -5.69
N GLU A 63 -2.33 -7.93 -6.82
CA GLU A 63 -1.83 -7.42 -8.10
C GLU A 63 -1.44 -5.94 -8.03
N ILE A 64 -2.26 -5.11 -7.36
CA ILE A 64 -1.94 -3.69 -7.16
C ILE A 64 -0.75 -3.52 -6.21
N ALA A 65 -0.72 -4.25 -5.10
CA ALA A 65 0.36 -4.14 -4.13
C ALA A 65 1.73 -4.50 -4.75
N GLU A 66 1.78 -5.57 -5.55
CA GLU A 66 2.97 -5.98 -6.30
C GLU A 66 3.36 -4.95 -7.37
N LEU A 67 2.38 -4.39 -8.08
CA LEU A 67 2.62 -3.33 -9.06
C LEU A 67 3.26 -2.10 -8.40
N ILE A 68 2.72 -1.64 -7.28
CA ILE A 68 3.23 -0.51 -6.51
C ILE A 68 4.66 -0.81 -6.02
N ALA A 69 4.88 -1.96 -5.38
CA ALA A 69 6.20 -2.38 -4.93
C ALA A 69 7.22 -2.41 -6.09
N SER A 70 6.82 -2.94 -7.25
CA SER A 70 7.70 -3.02 -8.43
C SER A 70 8.07 -1.65 -9.01
N ARG A 71 7.21 -0.63 -8.82
CA ARG A 71 7.50 0.75 -9.23
C ARG A 71 8.46 1.43 -8.26
N THR A 72 8.37 1.12 -6.98
CA THR A 72 9.27 1.62 -5.93
C THR A 72 10.69 1.07 -6.06
N LEU A 73 10.82 -0.19 -6.51
CA LEU A 73 12.12 -0.86 -6.68
C LEU A 73 12.83 -0.52 -8.00
N ARG A 74 12.15 0.13 -8.95
CA ARG A 74 12.74 0.50 -10.24
C ARG A 74 13.29 1.93 -10.19
N PRO A 75 14.58 2.16 -10.55
CA PRO A 75 15.24 3.46 -10.48
C PRO A 75 14.60 4.55 -11.39
#